data_AF-D8FGE6-F1
#
_entry.id   AF-D8FGE6-F1
#
_cell.length_a   1.000
_cell.length_b   1.000
_cell.length_c   1.000
_cell.angle_alpha   90.00
_cell.angle_beta   90.00
_cell.angle_gamma   90.00
#
_symmetry.space_group_name_H-M   'P 1'
#
loop_
_entity.id
_entity.type
_entity.pdbx_description
1 polymer ?
#
loop_
_entity_poly.entity_id
_entity_poly.type
_entity_poly.pdbx_seq_one_letter_code
_entity_poly.pdbx_strand_id
1 'polypeptide(L)'
;MDEIVFVFGSNQLPDDFNPEAGSVLKREIKPSKCARMIVELLSNHCFLLTGATDKGTIDVFQQEVGERFFNEVVKNIKKNIISTEGAIFLICDLNYYYDFIANNLRQKQIVPLFAGLKAVGQIFLVSNKDSKELGKMICDVGKFQGIFTQEEIYEFVQRRADWSRVRKDVERVMYGLAVSDCIIM
;
A
#
# COMPACT_ATOMS: atom_id res chain seq x y z
N MET A 1 -18.51 0.50 -4.20
CA MET A 1 -17.13 1.03 -4.39
C MET A 1 -17.07 2.51 -4.08
N ASP A 2 -18.00 3.33 -4.58
CA ASP A 2 -18.03 4.78 -4.31
C ASP A 2 -18.00 5.13 -2.81
N GLU A 3 -18.67 4.34 -1.97
CA GLU A 3 -18.65 4.51 -0.52
C GLU A 3 -17.25 4.30 0.09
N ILE A 4 -16.47 3.34 -0.41
CA ILE A 4 -15.07 3.13 0.02
C ILE A 4 -14.22 4.33 -0.40
N VAL A 5 -14.40 4.82 -1.63
CA VAL A 5 -13.69 6.01 -2.14
C VAL A 5 -14.02 7.24 -1.30
N PHE A 6 -15.29 7.39 -0.91
CA PHE A 6 -15.74 8.45 -0.01
C PHE A 6 -15.09 8.35 1.36
N VAL A 7 -15.04 7.16 1.96
CA VAL A 7 -14.38 6.94 3.27
C VAL A 7 -12.89 7.24 3.18
N PHE A 8 -12.18 6.76 2.15
CA PHE A 8 -10.78 7.16 1.92
C PHE A 8 -10.62 8.66 1.77
N GLY A 9 -11.53 9.34 1.07
CA GLY A 9 -11.47 10.78 0.85
C GLY A 9 -11.76 11.64 2.09
N SER A 10 -12.56 11.13 3.03
CA SER A 10 -13.08 11.91 4.17
C SER A 10 -12.52 11.48 5.53
N ASN A 11 -12.03 10.25 5.66
CA ASN A 11 -11.59 9.67 6.92
C ASN A 11 -10.12 9.25 6.96
N GLN A 12 -9.43 9.15 5.83
CA GLN A 12 -7.97 8.97 5.81
C GLN A 12 -7.31 10.35 5.90
N LEU A 13 -6.82 10.71 7.07
CA LEU A 13 -6.21 12.02 7.29
C LEU A 13 -4.74 11.99 6.84
N PRO A 14 -4.18 13.11 6.33
CA PRO A 14 -2.76 13.16 5.98
C PRO A 14 -1.82 12.78 7.14
N ASP A 15 -2.19 13.13 8.37
CA ASP A 15 -1.45 12.81 9.60
C ASP A 15 -1.44 11.31 9.93
N ASP A 16 -2.32 10.49 9.32
CA ASP A 16 -2.31 9.04 9.54
C ASP A 16 -1.01 8.39 9.06
N PHE A 17 -0.47 8.87 7.93
CA PHE A 17 0.74 8.32 7.31
C PHE A 17 1.91 9.30 7.24
N ASN A 18 1.68 10.57 7.58
CA ASN A 18 2.73 11.58 7.74
C ASN A 18 2.55 12.32 9.06
N PRO A 19 2.71 11.62 10.20
CA PRO A 19 2.55 12.20 11.52
C PRO A 19 3.61 13.26 11.80
N GLU A 20 3.30 14.20 12.70
CA GLU A 20 4.30 15.14 13.22
C GLU A 20 5.48 14.41 13.87
N ALA A 21 6.69 14.94 13.67
CA ALA A 21 7.93 14.31 14.14
C ALA A 21 7.88 14.00 15.64
N GLY A 22 8.16 12.75 16.00
CA GLY A 22 8.17 12.30 17.40
C GLY A 22 6.78 12.07 18.02
N SER A 23 5.69 12.33 17.29
CA SER A 23 4.33 12.00 17.75
C SER A 23 4.06 10.49 17.72
N VAL A 24 4.79 9.74 16.88
CA VAL A 24 4.63 8.28 16.74
C VAL A 24 4.81 7.55 18.08
N LEU A 25 5.74 7.98 18.92
CA LEU A 25 5.98 7.39 20.25
C LEU A 25 4.78 7.55 21.21
N LYS A 26 3.89 8.51 20.93
CA LYS A 26 2.69 8.78 21.72
C LYS A 26 1.44 8.13 21.13
N ARG A 27 1.54 7.58 19.92
CA ARG A 27 0.43 6.97 19.19
C ARG A 27 0.46 5.45 19.38
N GLU A 28 -0.71 4.88 19.61
CA GLU A 28 -0.88 3.43 19.63
C GLU A 28 -0.74 2.87 18.20
N ILE A 29 0.08 1.84 18.03
CA ILE A 29 0.30 1.16 16.76
C ILE A 29 -0.90 0.23 16.50
N LYS A 30 -1.88 0.73 15.74
CA LYS A 30 -3.09 0.01 15.34
C LYS A 30 -3.60 0.51 14.00
N PRO A 31 -4.49 -0.26 13.34
CA PRO A 31 -5.13 0.20 12.12
C PRO A 31 -5.87 1.52 12.32
N SER A 32 -5.77 2.39 11.32
CA SER A 32 -6.41 3.69 11.25
C SER A 32 -7.93 3.56 11.43
N LYS A 33 -8.57 4.67 11.80
CA LYS A 33 -10.04 4.71 11.86
C LYS A 33 -10.63 4.42 10.47
N CYS A 34 -10.01 4.96 9.42
CA CYS A 34 -10.40 4.73 8.03
C CYS A 34 -10.38 3.24 7.69
N ALA A 35 -9.28 2.53 7.97
CA ALA A 35 -9.16 1.10 7.67
C ALA A 35 -10.22 0.24 8.37
N ARG A 36 -10.52 0.55 9.63
CA ARG A 36 -11.59 -0.13 10.37
C ARG A 36 -12.96 0.08 9.76
N MET A 37 -13.30 1.32 9.40
CA MET A 37 -14.57 1.64 8.73
C MET A 37 -14.69 0.93 7.38
N ILE A 38 -13.61 0.85 6.61
CA ILE A 38 -13.60 0.18 5.30
C ILE A 38 -13.85 -1.32 5.43
N VAL A 39 -13.16 -1.99 6.36
CA VAL A 39 -13.36 -3.43 6.57
C VAL A 39 -14.74 -3.73 7.11
N GLU A 40 -15.27 -2.90 8.01
CA GLU A 40 -16.64 -3.02 8.50
C GLU A 40 -17.65 -2.91 7.34
N LEU A 41 -17.47 -1.90 6.48
CA LEU A 41 -18.31 -1.69 5.32
C LEU A 41 -18.26 -2.87 4.35
N LEU A 42 -17.05 -3.31 3.99
CA LEU A 42 -16.84 -4.47 3.12
C LEU A 42 -17.47 -5.73 3.71
N SER A 43 -17.28 -5.97 5.01
CA SER A 43 -17.88 -7.11 5.70
C SER A 43 -19.40 -7.10 5.59
N ASN A 44 -20.04 -5.96 5.88
CA ASN A 44 -21.50 -5.84 5.81
C ASN A 44 -22.03 -6.16 4.40
N HIS A 45 -21.38 -5.64 3.36
CA HIS A 45 -21.80 -5.88 1.97
C HIS A 45 -21.47 -7.30 1.49
N CYS A 46 -20.29 -7.84 1.80
CA CYS A 46 -19.87 -9.17 1.37
C CYS A 46 -20.69 -10.30 2.00
N PHE A 47 -21.19 -10.11 3.23
CA PHE A 47 -21.97 -11.12 3.93
C PHE A 47 -23.49 -10.97 3.76
N LEU A 48 -23.99 -9.87 3.18
CA LEU A 48 -25.42 -9.64 2.96
C LEU A 48 -26.07 -10.72 2.07
N LEU A 49 -25.31 -11.23 1.08
CA LEU A 49 -25.77 -12.28 0.17
C LEU A 49 -25.68 -13.70 0.75
N THR A 50 -25.12 -13.86 1.95
CA THR A 50 -24.95 -15.16 2.59
C THR A 50 -26.31 -15.77 2.90
N GLY A 51 -26.59 -16.94 2.34
CA GLY A 51 -27.88 -17.62 2.50
C GLY A 51 -28.99 -17.15 1.55
N ALA A 52 -28.75 -16.09 0.76
CA ALA A 52 -29.67 -15.63 -0.29
C ALA A 52 -29.35 -16.23 -1.67
N THR A 53 -28.14 -16.75 -1.88
CA THR A 53 -27.70 -17.35 -3.15
C THR A 53 -26.74 -18.53 -2.90
N ASP A 54 -26.36 -19.23 -3.96
CA ASP A 54 -25.45 -20.37 -3.88
C ASP A 54 -24.00 -19.93 -3.57
N LYS A 55 -23.24 -20.85 -2.97
CA LYS A 55 -21.88 -20.58 -2.52
C LYS A 55 -20.94 -20.16 -3.65
N GLY A 56 -21.09 -20.71 -4.85
CA GLY A 56 -20.23 -20.37 -5.98
C GLY A 56 -20.43 -18.92 -6.41
N THR A 57 -21.69 -18.47 -6.48
CA THR A 57 -22.03 -17.07 -6.77
C THR A 57 -21.48 -16.11 -5.71
N ILE A 58 -21.57 -16.47 -4.42
CA ILE A 58 -20.97 -15.67 -3.32
C ILE A 58 -19.46 -15.56 -3.49
N ASP A 59 -18.77 -16.67 -3.78
CA ASP A 59 -17.32 -16.69 -3.90
C ASP A 59 -16.84 -15.79 -5.05
N VAL A 60 -17.48 -15.87 -6.23
CA VAL A 60 -17.17 -15.00 -7.38
C VAL A 60 -17.43 -13.52 -7.05
N PHE A 61 -18.55 -13.22 -6.38
CA PHE A 61 -18.87 -11.86 -5.97
C PHE A 61 -17.82 -11.29 -5.00
N GLN A 62 -17.46 -12.06 -3.97
CA GLN A 62 -16.47 -11.63 -2.98
C GLN A 62 -15.07 -11.47 -3.59
N GLN A 63 -14.70 -12.32 -4.55
CA GLN A 63 -13.47 -12.17 -5.30
C GLN A 63 -13.45 -10.85 -6.09
N GLU A 64 -14.49 -10.57 -6.88
CA GLU A 64 -14.62 -9.34 -7.68
C GLU A 64 -14.57 -8.08 -6.78
N VAL A 65 -15.26 -8.12 -5.64
CA VAL A 65 -15.21 -7.03 -4.66
C VAL A 65 -13.80 -6.84 -4.10
N GLY A 66 -13.10 -7.93 -3.79
CA GLY A 66 -11.73 -7.88 -3.29
C GLY A 66 -10.73 -7.34 -4.30
N GLU A 67 -10.84 -7.70 -5.58
CA GLU A 67 -9.98 -7.19 -6.66
C GLU A 67 -10.19 -5.68 -6.88
N ARG A 68 -11.45 -5.23 -6.91
CA ARG A 68 -11.76 -3.81 -7.00
C ARG A 68 -11.29 -3.03 -5.78
N PHE A 69 -11.43 -3.62 -4.59
CA PHE A 69 -10.94 -3.00 -3.36
C PHE A 69 -9.41 -2.84 -3.37
N PHE A 70 -8.67 -3.85 -3.83
CA PHE A 70 -7.21 -3.75 -4.03
C PHE A 70 -6.83 -2.53 -4.86
N ASN A 71 -7.52 -2.30 -5.99
CA ASN A 71 -7.26 -1.15 -6.85
C ASN A 71 -7.51 0.19 -6.15
N GLU A 72 -8.54 0.29 -5.31
CA GLU A 72 -8.81 1.49 -4.53
C GLU A 72 -7.77 1.73 -3.42
N VAL A 73 -7.25 0.66 -2.80
CA VAL A 73 -6.13 0.76 -1.86
C VAL A 73 -4.88 1.28 -2.56
N VAL A 74 -4.53 0.76 -3.74
CA VAL A 74 -3.40 1.23 -4.56
C VAL A 74 -3.52 2.73 -4.83
N LYS A 75 -4.69 3.19 -5.30
CA LYS A 75 -4.96 4.62 -5.55
C LYS A 75 -4.83 5.45 -4.27
N ASN A 76 -5.35 4.96 -3.15
CA ASN A 76 -5.27 5.68 -1.87
C ASN A 76 -3.81 5.85 -1.41
N ILE A 77 -2.98 4.82 -1.50
CA ILE A 77 -1.54 4.94 -1.19
C ILE A 77 -0.88 5.97 -2.10
N LYS A 78 -1.15 5.91 -3.42
CA LYS A 78 -0.60 6.86 -4.40
C LYS A 78 -1.07 8.31 -4.17
N LYS A 79 -2.16 8.54 -3.43
CA LYS A 79 -2.67 9.88 -3.10
C LYS A 79 -2.02 10.48 -1.85
N ASN A 80 -1.63 9.66 -0.89
CA ASN A 80 -1.13 10.12 0.40
C ASN A 80 0.38 10.35 0.38
N ILE A 81 0.86 11.31 1.18
CA ILE A 81 2.28 11.46 1.47
C ILE A 81 2.61 10.63 2.71
N ILE A 82 3.68 9.86 2.65
CA ILE A 82 4.01 8.87 3.69
C ILE A 82 5.42 9.15 4.21
N SER A 83 5.57 9.39 5.51
CA SER A 83 6.89 9.52 6.15
C SER A 83 7.41 8.17 6.61
N THR A 84 8.73 8.07 6.84
CA THR A 84 9.33 6.86 7.41
C THR A 84 8.73 6.51 8.77
N GLU A 85 8.42 7.53 9.58
CA GLU A 85 7.75 7.38 10.87
C GLU A 85 6.29 6.91 10.73
N GLY A 86 5.56 7.40 9.72
CA GLY A 86 4.17 7.01 9.47
C GLY A 86 4.00 5.69 8.72
N ALA A 87 5.06 5.16 8.12
CA ALA A 87 5.06 3.89 7.39
C ALA A 87 4.54 2.72 8.24
N ILE A 88 4.79 2.73 9.55
CA ILE A 88 4.30 1.69 10.46
C ILE A 88 2.76 1.64 10.53
N PHE A 89 2.09 2.80 10.49
CA PHE A 89 0.63 2.87 10.48
C PHE A 89 0.04 2.41 9.14
N LEU A 90 0.70 2.76 8.03
CA LEU A 90 0.34 2.19 6.73
C LEU A 90 0.44 0.67 6.75
N ILE A 91 1.52 0.11 7.30
CA ILE A 91 1.70 -1.35 7.42
C ILE A 91 0.59 -1.97 8.28
N CYS A 92 0.17 -1.32 9.36
CA CYS A 92 -0.98 -1.79 10.15
C CYS A 92 -2.26 -1.86 9.31
N ASP A 93 -2.56 -0.84 8.50
CA ASP A 93 -3.74 -0.82 7.63
C ASP A 93 -3.67 -1.95 6.58
N LEU A 94 -2.52 -2.12 5.94
CA LEU A 94 -2.33 -3.16 4.92
C LEU A 94 -2.38 -4.58 5.50
N ASN A 95 -1.86 -4.78 6.72
CA ASN A 95 -2.03 -6.04 7.45
C ASN A 95 -3.50 -6.30 7.78
N TYR A 96 -4.23 -5.27 8.20
CA TYR A 96 -5.65 -5.40 8.53
C TYR A 96 -6.50 -5.74 7.30
N TYR A 97 -6.22 -5.12 6.15
CA TYR A 97 -6.85 -5.50 4.88
C TYR A 97 -6.48 -6.91 4.45
N TYR A 98 -5.20 -7.29 4.55
CA TYR A 98 -4.75 -8.65 4.25
C TYR A 98 -5.49 -9.70 5.11
N ASP A 99 -5.58 -9.47 6.42
CA ASP A 99 -6.24 -10.40 7.34
C ASP A 99 -7.73 -10.54 7.03
N PHE A 100 -8.41 -9.44 6.67
CA PHE A 100 -9.81 -9.51 6.22
C PHE A 100 -9.98 -10.39 4.97
N ILE A 101 -9.13 -10.21 3.96
CA ILE A 101 -9.21 -10.98 2.71
C ILE A 101 -8.82 -12.45 2.92
N ALA A 102 -7.76 -12.71 3.67
CA ALA A 102 -7.21 -14.05 3.88
C ALA A 102 -8.03 -14.88 4.88
N ASN A 103 -8.49 -14.27 5.98
CA ASN A 103 -9.09 -15.00 7.10
C ASN A 103 -10.63 -14.88 7.13
N ASN A 104 -11.18 -13.71 6.80
CA ASN A 104 -12.62 -13.47 6.87
C ASN A 104 -13.31 -13.90 5.56
N LEU A 105 -12.87 -13.36 4.41
CA LEU A 105 -13.42 -13.74 3.11
C LEU A 105 -12.83 -15.06 2.58
N ARG A 106 -11.59 -15.40 3.00
CA ARG A 106 -10.88 -16.63 2.61
C ARG A 106 -10.65 -16.79 1.10
N GLN A 107 -10.46 -15.66 0.42
CA GLN A 107 -10.35 -15.60 -1.05
C GLN A 107 -8.91 -15.82 -1.52
N LYS A 108 -8.50 -17.10 -1.62
CA LYS A 108 -7.11 -17.49 -1.90
C LYS A 108 -6.50 -16.88 -3.17
N GLN A 109 -7.32 -16.64 -4.20
CA GLN A 109 -6.83 -16.11 -5.48
C GLN A 109 -6.33 -14.68 -5.39
N ILE A 110 -6.89 -13.87 -4.48
CA ILE A 110 -6.56 -12.44 -4.35
C ILE A 110 -5.65 -12.16 -3.16
N VAL A 111 -5.44 -13.13 -2.25
CA VAL A 111 -4.47 -13.01 -1.14
C VAL A 111 -3.07 -12.56 -1.60
N PRO A 112 -2.51 -13.05 -2.73
CA PRO A 112 -1.22 -12.57 -3.24
C PRO A 112 -1.18 -11.07 -3.55
N LEU A 113 -2.29 -10.48 -3.99
CA LEU A 113 -2.39 -9.04 -4.26
C LEU A 113 -2.15 -8.23 -2.98
N PHE A 114 -2.81 -8.61 -1.88
CA PHE A 114 -2.66 -7.95 -0.59
C PHE A 114 -1.31 -8.27 0.08
N ALA A 115 -0.72 -9.44 -0.19
CA ALA A 115 0.66 -9.73 0.21
C ALA A 115 1.66 -8.80 -0.50
N GLY A 116 1.43 -8.53 -1.79
CA GLY A 116 2.19 -7.54 -2.56
C GLY A 116 2.09 -6.14 -1.95
N LEU A 117 0.89 -5.70 -1.56
CA LEU A 117 0.70 -4.42 -0.85
C LEU A 117 1.48 -4.35 0.46
N LYS A 118 1.47 -5.42 1.27
CA LYS A 118 2.28 -5.47 2.50
C LYS A 118 3.76 -5.27 2.22
N ALA A 119 4.28 -5.87 1.15
CA ALA A 119 5.66 -5.67 0.72
C ALA A 119 5.92 -4.22 0.28
N VAL A 120 4.98 -3.59 -0.44
CA VAL A 120 5.03 -2.14 -0.77
C VAL A 120 5.11 -1.29 0.50
N GLY A 121 4.32 -1.61 1.53
CA GLY A 121 4.39 -0.93 2.83
C GLY A 121 5.78 -0.93 3.46
N GLN A 122 6.54 -2.03 3.32
CA GLN A 122 7.90 -2.13 3.85
C GLN A 122 8.88 -1.15 3.20
N ILE A 123 8.66 -0.76 1.93
CA ILE A 123 9.52 0.19 1.23
C ILE A 123 9.56 1.55 1.95
N PHE A 124 8.46 1.95 2.58
CA PHE A 124 8.35 3.22 3.27
C PHE A 124 9.13 3.26 4.59
N LEU A 125 9.44 2.10 5.19
CA LEU A 125 10.26 2.02 6.41
C LEU A 125 11.76 2.26 6.17
N VAL A 126 12.21 2.18 4.91
CA VAL A 126 13.62 2.30 4.57
C VAL A 126 14.11 3.70 4.92
N SER A 127 15.22 3.77 5.66
CA SER A 127 15.81 5.04 6.06
C SER A 127 16.36 5.80 4.86
N ASN A 128 16.35 7.13 4.94
CA ASN A 128 16.96 7.99 3.93
C ASN A 128 18.48 7.76 3.77
N LYS A 129 19.15 7.27 4.81
CA LYS A 129 20.58 6.93 4.79
C LYS A 129 20.88 5.75 3.87
N ASP A 130 19.88 4.90 3.65
CA ASP A 130 19.97 3.68 2.85
C ASP A 130 19.29 3.86 1.48
N SER A 131 19.36 5.07 0.92
CA SER A 131 18.75 5.45 -0.36
C SER A 131 19.14 4.55 -1.54
N LYS A 132 20.34 3.96 -1.51
CA LYS A 132 20.80 2.98 -2.50
C LYS A 132 20.08 1.64 -2.38
N GLU A 133 19.80 1.17 -1.17
CA GLU A 133 19.03 -0.06 -0.93
C GLU A 133 17.58 0.13 -1.39
N LEU A 134 17.02 1.33 -1.18
CA LEU A 134 15.72 1.70 -1.74
C LEU A 134 15.69 1.52 -3.27
N GLY A 135 16.71 2.01 -3.98
CA GLY A 135 16.85 1.79 -5.42
C GLY A 135 16.90 0.32 -5.82
N LYS A 136 17.66 -0.51 -5.10
CA LYS A 136 17.74 -1.96 -5.35
C LYS A 136 16.40 -2.67 -5.13
N MET A 137 15.66 -2.28 -4.09
CA MET A 137 14.35 -2.86 -3.80
C MET A 137 13.32 -2.56 -4.90
N ILE A 138 13.40 -1.38 -5.53
CA ILE A 138 12.51 -1.05 -6.65
C ILE A 138 12.79 -1.94 -7.86
N CYS A 139 14.07 -2.25 -8.13
CA CYS A 139 14.46 -3.17 -9.21
C CYS A 139 14.11 -4.64 -8.94
N ASP A 140 13.87 -5.02 -7.67
CA ASP A 140 13.59 -6.39 -7.27
C ASP A 140 12.09 -6.69 -7.25
N VAL A 141 11.51 -6.77 -8.45
CA VAL A 141 10.06 -6.99 -8.66
C VAL A 141 9.57 -8.31 -8.03
N GLY A 142 10.44 -9.31 -7.91
CA GLY A 142 10.13 -10.60 -7.30
C GLY A 142 9.68 -10.50 -5.83
N LYS A 143 10.15 -9.48 -5.10
CA LYS A 143 9.73 -9.25 -3.70
C LYS A 143 8.26 -8.85 -3.56
N PHE A 144 7.63 -8.37 -4.62
CA PHE A 144 6.23 -7.94 -4.62
C PHE A 144 5.29 -9.00 -5.20
N GLN A 145 5.67 -10.28 -5.13
CA GLN A 145 4.92 -11.42 -5.68
C GLN A 145 4.68 -11.32 -7.20
N GLY A 146 5.45 -10.47 -7.90
CA GLY A 146 5.24 -10.17 -9.32
C GLY A 146 3.95 -9.40 -9.62
N ILE A 147 3.31 -8.81 -8.61
CA ILE A 147 2.02 -8.11 -8.77
C ILE A 147 2.18 -6.72 -9.37
N PHE A 148 3.27 -6.03 -9.03
CA PHE A 148 3.53 -4.66 -9.46
C PHE A 148 4.71 -4.62 -10.42
N THR A 149 4.66 -3.77 -11.43
CA THR A 149 5.83 -3.49 -12.28
C THR A 149 6.83 -2.59 -11.57
N GLN A 150 8.05 -2.50 -12.09
CA GLN A 150 9.07 -1.60 -11.54
C GLN A 150 8.58 -0.13 -11.54
N GLU A 151 7.86 0.29 -12.57
CA GLU A 151 7.29 1.62 -12.72
C GLU A 151 6.22 1.90 -11.66
N GLU A 152 5.34 0.94 -11.39
CA GLU A 152 4.33 1.07 -10.34
C GLU A 152 4.95 1.18 -8.96
N ILE A 153 5.99 0.39 -8.68
CA ILE A 153 6.77 0.49 -7.44
C ILE A 153 7.43 1.87 -7.34
N TYR A 154 8.00 2.37 -8.42
CA TYR A 154 8.58 3.72 -8.48
C TYR A 154 7.55 4.81 -8.15
N GLU A 155 6.32 4.71 -8.69
CA GLU A 155 5.23 5.64 -8.36
C GLU A 155 4.85 5.64 -6.87
N PHE A 156 4.89 4.48 -6.20
CA PHE A 156 4.69 4.43 -4.75
C PHE A 156 5.82 5.15 -4.01
N VAL A 157 7.08 4.91 -4.38
CA VAL A 157 8.24 5.53 -3.70
C VAL A 157 8.24 7.06 -3.84
N GLN A 158 7.72 7.60 -4.94
CA GLN A 158 7.55 9.04 -5.12
C GLN A 158 6.66 9.70 -4.05
N ARG A 159 5.83 8.92 -3.35
CA ARG A 159 4.94 9.41 -2.28
C ARG A 159 5.60 9.53 -0.93
N ARG A 160 6.88 9.18 -0.82
CA ARG A 160 7.64 9.39 0.40
C ARG A 160 7.77 10.88 0.72
N ALA A 161 7.59 11.25 1.97
CA ALA A 161 7.75 12.63 2.45
C ALA A 161 9.18 13.18 2.20
N ASP A 162 10.19 12.31 2.17
CA ASP A 162 11.60 12.63 1.92
C ASP A 162 12.04 12.39 0.47
N TRP A 163 11.10 12.18 -0.48
CA TRP A 163 11.39 11.80 -1.86
C TRP A 163 12.43 12.70 -2.55
N SER A 164 12.31 14.02 -2.38
CA SER A 164 13.23 15.00 -2.97
C SER A 164 14.69 14.80 -2.56
N ARG A 165 14.94 14.21 -1.38
CA ARG A 165 16.29 13.92 -0.86
C ARG A 165 16.84 12.61 -1.39
N VAL A 166 16.00 11.57 -1.50
CA VAL A 166 16.44 10.22 -1.90
C VAL A 166 16.42 10.01 -3.41
N ARG A 167 15.66 10.82 -4.17
CA ARG A 167 15.42 10.68 -5.61
C ARG A 167 16.70 10.44 -6.41
N LYS A 168 17.73 11.28 -6.21
CA LYS A 168 18.97 11.22 -7.00
C LYS A 168 19.71 9.89 -6.84
N ASP A 169 19.74 9.36 -5.62
CA ASP A 169 20.42 8.09 -5.35
C ASP A 169 19.61 6.90 -5.87
N VAL A 170 18.28 6.97 -5.75
CA VAL A 170 17.37 5.96 -6.30
C VAL A 170 17.45 5.89 -7.83
N GLU A 171 17.32 7.03 -8.52
CA GLU A 171 17.39 7.11 -9.99
C GLU A 171 18.77 6.66 -10.51
N ARG A 172 19.86 6.95 -9.77
CA ARG A 172 21.19 6.45 -10.11
C ARG A 172 21.25 4.92 -10.11
N VAL A 173 20.63 4.28 -9.10
CA VAL A 173 20.61 2.80 -9.00
C VAL A 173 19.69 2.20 -10.05
N MET A 174 18.54 2.81 -10.31
CA MET A 174 17.55 2.29 -11.26
C MET A 174 18.00 2.41 -12.71
N TYR A 175 18.55 3.56 -13.11
CA TYR A 175 18.88 3.86 -14.50
C TYR A 175 20.38 3.75 -14.82
N GLY A 176 21.22 3.47 -13.81
CA GLY A 176 22.67 3.38 -14.01
C GLY A 176 23.35 4.71 -14.32
N LEU A 177 22.67 5.86 -14.14
CA LEU A 177 23.19 7.20 -14.42
C LEU A 177 24.31 7.58 -13.44
N ALA A 178 25.53 7.09 -13.71
CA ALA A 178 26.74 7.68 -13.18
C ALA A 178 26.98 9.03 -13.86
N VAL A 179 27.47 10.01 -13.11
CA VAL A 179 27.83 11.35 -13.60
C VAL A 179 29.01 11.30 -14.61
N SER A 180 29.46 10.10 -15.01
CA SER A 180 30.52 9.85 -15.99
C SER A 180 30.06 9.80 -17.45
N ASP A 181 28.76 9.68 -17.72
CA ASP A 181 28.30 9.31 -19.08
C ASP A 181 27.93 10.51 -19.95
N CYS A 182 28.28 11.73 -19.53
CA CYS A 182 28.12 12.93 -20.34
C CYS A 182 29.42 13.73 -20.37
N ILE A 183 30.39 13.24 -21.15
CA ILE A 183 31.46 14.07 -21.70
C ILE A 183 30.97 14.53 -23.06
N ILE A 184 30.54 15.80 -23.16
CA ILE A 184 30.40 16.45 -24.47
C ILE A 184 31.84 16.72 -24.94
N MET A 185 32.29 15.95 -25.93
CA MET A 185 33.55 16.19 -26.64
C MET A 185 33.32 17.20 -27.77
#